data_AF-A0A1S3HWN8-F1
#
_entry.id   AF-A0A1S3HWN8-F1
#
_cell.length_a   1.000
_cell.length_b   1.000
_cell.length_c   1.000
_cell.angle_alpha   90.00
_cell.angle_beta   90.00
_cell.angle_gamma   90.00
#
_symmetry.space_group_name_H-M   'P 1'
#
loop_
_entity.id
_entity.type
_entity.pdbx_description
1 polymer ?
#
loop_
_entity_poly.entity_id
_entity_poly.type
_entity_poly.pdbx_seq_one_letter_code
_entity_poly.pdbx_strand_id
1 'polypeptide(L)'
;MLMPNGIIKLIDFGCAKRLCINLSMSQTQILKSMKGTPYWMAPEVVTETGHGKKSDIWSIGCTVFEMATRKPPWSEMAPMAAIFAIGSDKPVPELPATFSEEAREFVKMCMLRDQDLRWDASALLQHIFITKKKK
;
A
#
# COMPACT_ATOMS: atom_id res chain seq x y z
N MET A 1 0.31 12.12 -10.82
CA MET A 1 0.75 13.00 -11.92
C MET A 1 1.53 14.16 -11.34
N LEU A 2 2.70 14.45 -11.90
CA LEU A 2 3.51 15.63 -11.57
C LEU A 2 3.05 16.79 -12.45
N MET A 3 2.59 17.87 -11.84
CA MET A 3 2.21 19.10 -12.54
C MET A 3 3.46 19.95 -12.85
N PRO A 4 3.43 20.86 -13.85
CA PRO A 4 4.58 21.72 -14.20
C PRO A 4 5.10 22.58 -13.03
N ASN A 5 4.25 22.86 -12.05
CA ASN A 5 4.60 23.61 -10.84
C ASN A 5 5.16 22.74 -9.70
N GLY A 6 5.50 21.48 -9.98
CA GLY A 6 6.06 20.54 -8.98
C GLY A 6 5.03 19.89 -8.05
N ILE A 7 3.74 20.22 -8.18
CA ILE A 7 2.69 19.62 -7.34
C ILE A 7 2.33 18.22 -7.84
N ILE A 8 2.29 17.27 -6.92
CA ILE A 8 1.84 15.91 -7.20
C ILE A 8 0.33 15.81 -6.95
N LYS A 9 -0.41 15.26 -7.92
CA LYS A 9 -1.85 14.99 -7.83
C LYS A 9 -2.16 13.54 -8.13
N LEU A 10 -3.05 12.93 -7.36
CA LEU A 10 -3.66 11.65 -7.72
C LEU A 10 -4.68 11.91 -8.85
N ILE A 11 -4.61 11.13 -9.93
CA ILE A 11 -5.40 11.39 -11.15
C ILE A 11 -6.19 10.18 -11.65
N ASP A 12 -5.84 8.97 -11.22
CA ASP A 12 -6.49 7.75 -11.66
C ASP A 12 -7.41 7.24 -10.56
N PHE A 13 -8.71 7.35 -10.81
CA PHE A 13 -9.77 6.88 -9.93
C PHE A 13 -10.50 5.66 -10.52
N GLY A 14 -9.93 4.99 -11.53
CA GLY A 14 -10.56 3.84 -12.19
C GLY A 14 -10.85 2.65 -11.27
N CYS A 15 -10.13 2.55 -10.16
CA CYS A 15 -10.35 1.54 -9.10
C CYS A 15 -10.98 2.13 -7.83
N ALA A 16 -11.25 3.44 -7.78
CA ALA A 16 -11.79 4.07 -6.58
C ALA A 16 -13.27 3.72 -6.39
N LYS A 17 -13.66 3.42 -5.15
CA LYS A 17 -15.04 3.12 -4.78
C LYS A 17 -15.46 3.95 -3.58
N ARG A 18 -16.71 4.41 -3.56
CA ARG A 18 -17.30 4.94 -2.33
C ARG A 18 -17.53 3.78 -1.37
N LEU A 19 -17.05 3.92 -0.14
CA LEU A 19 -17.35 3.00 0.96
C LEU A 19 -18.84 3.15 1.32
N CYS A 20 -19.70 2.43 0.62
CA CYS A 20 -21.10 2.25 1.00
C CYS A 20 -21.17 1.02 1.92
N ILE A 21 -21.81 1.16 3.08
CA ILE A 21 -21.78 0.17 4.18
C ILE A 21 -22.39 -1.21 3.79
N ASN A 22 -23.04 -1.36 2.63
CA ASN A 22 -23.82 -2.56 2.29
C ASN A 22 -23.67 -3.06 0.84
N LEU A 23 -22.47 -3.38 0.35
CA LEU A 23 -22.38 -4.22 -0.85
C LEU A 23 -21.34 -5.33 -0.69
N SER A 24 -21.87 -6.54 -0.50
CA SER A 24 -21.21 -7.81 -0.83
C SER A 24 -20.73 -7.71 -2.29
N MET A 25 -19.41 -7.65 -2.47
CA MET A 25 -18.79 -7.68 -3.79
C MET A 25 -18.71 -9.13 -4.26
N SER A 26 -19.32 -9.43 -5.41
CA SER A 26 -19.24 -10.77 -5.99
C SER A 26 -17.82 -11.09 -6.49
N GLN A 27 -17.42 -12.35 -6.32
CA GLN A 27 -16.14 -12.95 -6.73
C GLN A 27 -15.72 -12.61 -8.18
N THR A 28 -16.68 -12.36 -9.07
CA THR A 28 -16.46 -12.03 -10.48
C THR A 28 -15.97 -10.58 -10.71
N GLN A 29 -16.19 -9.65 -9.79
CA GLN A 29 -15.72 -8.27 -9.93
C GLN A 29 -14.26 -8.09 -9.52
N ILE A 30 -13.75 -8.90 -8.58
CA ILE A 30 -12.36 -8.85 -8.13
C ILE A 30 -11.44 -9.42 -9.21
N LEU A 31 -11.81 -10.53 -9.85
CA LEU A 31 -11.09 -11.08 -11.00
C LEU A 31 -11.05 -10.13 -12.21
N LYS A 32 -12.07 -9.27 -12.39
CA LYS A 32 -12.05 -8.19 -13.40
C LYS A 32 -11.21 -6.98 -12.95
N SER A 33 -11.08 -6.76 -11.64
CA SER A 33 -10.19 -5.77 -11.02
C SER A 33 -8.72 -6.23 -10.94
N MET A 34 -8.42 -7.51 -11.22
CA MET A 34 -7.05 -8.04 -11.41
C MET A 34 -6.32 -7.48 -12.64
N LYS A 35 -6.87 -6.44 -13.28
CA LYS A 35 -6.09 -5.55 -14.16
C LYS A 35 -5.18 -4.59 -13.37
N GLY A 36 -5.23 -4.62 -12.04
CA GLY A 36 -4.22 -4.00 -11.18
C GLY A 36 -2.99 -4.88 -11.05
N THR A 37 -1.83 -4.26 -10.99
CA THR A 37 -0.59 -4.96 -10.63
C THR A 37 -0.68 -5.35 -9.14
N PRO A 38 -0.61 -6.64 -8.77
CA PRO A 38 -1.02 -7.10 -7.43
C PRO A 38 -0.10 -6.68 -6.29
N TYR A 39 1.09 -6.15 -6.60
CA TYR A 39 2.12 -5.83 -5.62
C TYR A 39 1.71 -4.73 -4.62
N TRP A 40 0.68 -3.94 -4.93
CA TRP A 40 0.13 -2.90 -4.04
C TRP A 40 -1.11 -3.35 -3.28
N MET A 41 -1.63 -4.55 -3.51
CA MET A 41 -2.84 -5.03 -2.85
C MET A 41 -2.54 -5.37 -1.38
N ALA A 42 -3.43 -4.94 -0.49
CA ALA A 42 -3.33 -5.25 0.94
C ALA A 42 -3.76 -6.71 1.22
N PRO A 43 -3.30 -7.32 2.33
CA PRO A 43 -3.66 -8.68 2.71
C PRO A 43 -5.17 -8.91 2.73
N GLU A 44 -5.92 -7.99 3.36
CA GLU A 44 -7.39 -8.10 3.48
C GLU A 44 -8.12 -8.03 2.12
N VAL A 45 -7.51 -7.35 1.14
CA VAL A 45 -8.05 -7.26 -0.22
C VAL A 45 -7.77 -8.55 -0.99
N VAL A 46 -6.58 -9.14 -0.80
CA VAL A 46 -6.20 -10.42 -1.40
C VAL A 46 -7.02 -11.58 -0.81
N THR A 47 -7.28 -11.55 0.50
CA THR A 47 -8.06 -12.59 1.19
C THR A 47 -9.57 -12.36 1.13
N GLU A 48 -10.03 -11.30 0.45
CA GLU A 48 -11.43 -10.91 0.33
C GLU A 48 -12.15 -10.71 1.68
N THR A 49 -11.40 -10.43 2.75
CA THR A 49 -11.94 -10.21 4.10
C THR A 49 -12.35 -8.77 4.34
N GLY A 50 -11.92 -7.84 3.49
CA GLY A 50 -12.33 -6.45 3.54
C GLY A 50 -11.59 -5.55 2.56
N HIS A 51 -12.09 -4.33 2.40
CA HIS A 51 -11.37 -3.25 1.75
C HIS A 51 -11.79 -1.92 2.38
N GLY A 52 -10.85 -0.98 2.50
CA GLY A 52 -11.17 0.35 3.01
C GLY A 52 -9.94 1.24 3.13
N LYS A 53 -10.06 2.30 3.93
CA LYS A 53 -9.00 3.32 4.08
C LYS A 53 -7.65 2.72 4.51
N LYS A 54 -7.66 1.65 5.32
CA LYS A 54 -6.42 0.96 5.74
C LYS A 54 -5.76 0.23 4.57
N SER A 55 -6.52 -0.28 3.62
CA SER A 55 -5.98 -0.89 2.39
C SER A 55 -5.28 0.15 1.50
N ASP A 56 -5.79 1.40 1.49
CA ASP A 56 -5.10 2.52 0.83
C ASP A 56 -3.77 2.84 1.52
N ILE A 57 -3.70 2.78 2.85
CA ILE A 57 -2.44 2.97 3.61
C ILE A 57 -1.39 1.93 3.20
N TRP A 58 -1.78 0.68 3.04
CA TRP A 58 -0.87 -0.36 2.56
C TRP A 58 -0.31 -0.02 1.18
N SER A 59 -1.17 0.43 0.26
CA SER A 59 -0.77 0.86 -1.08
C SER A 59 0.21 2.05 -1.04
N ILE A 60 0.03 2.98 -0.09
CA ILE A 60 0.98 4.08 0.16
C ILE A 60 2.33 3.54 0.61
N GLY A 61 2.37 2.59 1.56
CA GLY A 61 3.61 1.95 2.00
C GLY A 61 4.37 1.31 0.85
N CYS A 62 3.65 0.56 0.00
CA CYS A 62 4.21 -0.04 -1.21
C CYS A 62 4.75 1.01 -2.20
N THR A 63 4.05 2.14 -2.35
CA THR A 63 4.47 3.26 -3.22
C THR A 63 5.74 3.91 -2.70
N VAL A 64 5.85 4.15 -1.39
CA VAL A 64 7.07 4.72 -0.79
C VAL A 64 8.24 3.74 -0.91
N PHE A 65 8.00 2.46 -0.69
CA PHE A 65 8.99 1.40 -0.92
C PHE A 65 9.50 1.41 -2.36
N GLU A 66 8.58 1.48 -3.33
CA GLU A 66 8.93 1.53 -4.75
C GLU A 66 9.73 2.78 -5.10
N MET A 67 9.34 3.96 -4.61
CA MET A 67 10.11 5.19 -4.86
C MET A 67 11.55 5.08 -4.33
N ALA A 68 11.75 4.43 -3.20
CA ALA A 68 13.07 4.25 -2.59
C ALA A 68 13.93 3.23 -3.36
N THR A 69 13.34 2.11 -3.78
CA THR A 69 14.06 0.96 -4.33
C THR A 69 14.01 0.86 -5.86
N ARG A 70 13.19 1.70 -6.51
CA ARG A 70 12.79 1.66 -7.93
C ARG A 70 12.02 0.40 -8.35
N LYS A 71 11.59 -0.42 -7.39
CA LYS A 71 10.85 -1.65 -7.64
C LYS A 71 9.74 -1.83 -6.60
N PRO A 72 8.54 -2.30 -6.99
CA PRO A 72 7.52 -2.56 -5.99
C PRO A 72 7.95 -3.67 -5.03
N PRO A 73 7.31 -3.75 -3.84
CA PRO A 73 7.43 -4.90 -2.96
C PRO A 73 7.13 -6.20 -3.74
N TRP A 74 7.91 -7.25 -3.48
CA TRP A 74 7.78 -8.55 -4.18
C TRP A 74 7.94 -8.51 -5.72
N SER A 75 8.60 -7.48 -6.28
CA SER A 75 8.89 -7.35 -7.72
C SER A 75 9.60 -8.56 -8.37
N GLU A 76 10.36 -9.33 -7.59
CA GLU A 76 11.06 -10.54 -8.05
C GLU A 76 10.15 -11.79 -8.10
N MET A 77 8.92 -11.69 -7.59
CA MET A 77 7.95 -12.78 -7.60
C MET A 77 7.00 -12.65 -8.80
N ALA A 78 6.61 -13.80 -9.36
CA ALA A 78 5.49 -13.82 -10.31
C ALA A 78 4.21 -13.28 -9.63
N PRO A 79 3.29 -12.64 -10.38
CA PRO A 79 2.09 -12.01 -9.81
C PRO A 79 1.29 -12.90 -8.85
N MET A 80 1.06 -14.17 -9.19
CA MET A 80 0.34 -15.11 -8.32
C MET A 80 1.13 -15.48 -7.06
N ALA A 81 2.45 -15.57 -7.16
CA ALA A 81 3.31 -15.83 -6.01
C ALA A 81 3.35 -14.63 -5.05
N ALA A 82 3.30 -13.41 -5.58
CA ALA A 82 3.17 -12.19 -4.78
C ALA A 82 1.82 -12.14 -4.05
N ILE A 83 0.71 -12.45 -4.73
CA ILE A 83 -0.61 -12.57 -4.11
C ILE A 83 -0.57 -13.57 -2.95
N PHE A 84 0.00 -14.77 -3.17
CA PHE A 84 0.14 -15.76 -2.11
C PHE A 84 1.01 -15.24 -0.95
N ALA A 85 2.13 -14.57 -1.23
CA ALA A 85 2.99 -13.99 -0.21
C ALA A 85 2.28 -12.88 0.59
N ILE A 86 1.44 -12.09 -0.06
CA ILE A 86 0.63 -11.04 0.57
C ILE A 86 -0.49 -11.65 1.42
N GLY A 87 -1.11 -12.75 1.01
CA GLY A 87 -2.18 -13.41 1.78
C GLY A 87 -1.71 -14.36 2.89
N SER A 88 -0.41 -14.64 2.98
CA SER A 88 0.18 -15.59 3.95
C SER A 88 1.06 -14.91 4.99
N ASP A 89 1.55 -15.66 5.98
CA ASP A 89 2.43 -15.17 7.04
C ASP A 89 3.91 -15.01 6.61
N LYS A 90 4.16 -14.81 5.31
CA LYS A 90 5.51 -14.55 4.83
C LYS A 90 6.00 -13.18 5.33
N PRO A 91 7.30 -12.99 5.58
CA PRO A 91 7.85 -11.69 5.92
C PRO A 91 7.50 -10.63 4.86
N VAL A 92 7.14 -9.43 5.33
CA VAL A 92 6.92 -8.27 4.46
C VAL A 92 8.29 -7.67 4.10
N PRO A 93 8.57 -7.38 2.82
CA PRO A 93 9.82 -6.72 2.42
C PRO A 93 10.02 -5.39 3.14
N GLU A 94 11.17 -5.24 3.79
CA GLU A 94 11.55 -4.00 4.45
C GLU A 94 12.47 -3.15 3.57
N LEU A 95 12.48 -1.85 3.81
CA LEU A 95 13.47 -0.97 3.20
C LEU A 95 14.89 -1.35 3.66
N PRO A 96 15.89 -1.33 2.74
CA PRO A 96 17.28 -1.59 3.10
C PRO A 96 17.81 -0.66 4.20
N ALA A 97 18.75 -1.15 5.00
CA ALA A 97 19.37 -0.40 6.10
C ALA A 97 20.15 0.86 5.65
N THR A 98 20.34 1.06 4.34
CA THR A 98 20.92 2.28 3.77
C THR A 98 19.98 3.49 3.85
N PHE A 99 18.68 3.27 4.05
CA PHE A 99 17.70 4.33 4.27
C PHE A 99 17.59 4.69 5.75
N SER A 100 17.13 5.91 6.04
CA SER A 100 17.02 6.37 7.42
C SER A 100 16.02 5.52 8.22
N GLU A 101 16.25 5.41 9.53
CA GLU A 101 15.38 4.64 10.41
C GLU A 101 13.94 5.15 10.36
N GLU A 102 13.77 6.47 10.26
CA GLU A 102 12.45 7.09 10.15
C GLU A 102 11.71 6.65 8.87
N ALA A 103 12.42 6.51 7.74
CA ALA A 103 11.81 6.06 6.49
C ALA A 103 11.42 4.58 6.56
N ARG A 104 12.31 3.74 7.13
CA ARG A 104 12.06 2.30 7.32
C ARG A 104 10.86 2.07 8.23
N GLU A 105 10.80 2.78 9.35
CA GLU A 105 9.69 2.68 10.31
C GLU A 105 8.37 3.19 9.73
N PHE A 106 8.39 4.28 8.96
CA PHE A 106 7.20 4.77 8.26
C PHE A 106 6.62 3.72 7.31
N VAL A 107 7.46 3.10 6.47
CA VAL A 107 7.02 2.04 5.54
C VAL A 107 6.50 0.83 6.30
N LYS A 108 7.17 0.43 7.39
CA LYS A 108 6.73 -0.66 8.25
C LYS A 108 5.34 -0.40 8.85
N MET A 109 5.09 0.80 9.37
CA MET A 109 3.78 1.17 9.93
C MET A 109 2.66 1.20 8.89
N CYS A 110 2.99 1.52 7.63
CA CYS A 110 2.06 1.43 6.52
C CYS A 110 1.76 -0.02 6.10
N MET A 111 2.76 -0.92 6.18
CA MET A 111 2.68 -2.29 5.67
C MET A 111 2.52 -3.34 6.78
N LEU A 112 1.87 -2.99 7.89
CA LEU A 112 1.41 -3.97 8.88
C LEU A 112 0.28 -4.82 8.27
N ARG A 113 0.41 -6.15 8.40
CA ARG A 113 -0.57 -7.10 7.84
C ARG A 113 -1.93 -6.95 8.48
N ASP A 114 -1.94 -6.93 9.80
CA ASP A 114 -3.14 -6.65 10.58
C ASP A 114 -3.59 -5.20 10.34
N GLN A 115 -4.78 -5.05 9.77
CA GLN A 115 -5.37 -3.75 9.44
C GLN A 115 -5.67 -2.89 10.68
N ASP A 116 -5.89 -3.52 11.84
CA ASP A 116 -6.23 -2.83 13.08
C ASP A 116 -4.97 -2.26 13.74
N LEU A 117 -3.83 -2.93 13.56
CA LEU A 117 -2.52 -2.44 13.99
C LEU A 117 -1.90 -1.44 13.00
N ARG A 118 -2.24 -1.54 11.71
CA ARG A 118 -1.78 -0.62 10.66
C ARG A 118 -2.17 0.80 11.00
N TRP A 119 -1.25 1.75 10.93
CA TRP A 119 -1.55 3.15 11.26
C TRP A 119 -2.53 3.77 10.25
N ASP A 120 -3.33 4.75 10.66
CA ASP A 120 -4.15 5.52 9.73
C ASP A 120 -3.40 6.74 9.18
N ALA A 121 -4.02 7.41 8.20
CA ALA A 121 -3.43 8.58 7.56
C ALA A 121 -3.14 9.71 8.55
N SER A 122 -4.02 9.93 9.54
CA SER A 122 -3.85 11.02 10.52
C SER A 122 -2.64 10.77 11.40
N ALA A 123 -2.44 9.54 11.86
CA ALA A 123 -1.26 9.14 12.63
C ALA A 123 0.02 9.22 11.78
N LEU A 124 -0.02 8.72 10.54
CA LEU A 124 1.13 8.72 9.63
C LEU A 124 1.58 10.14 9.25
N LEU A 125 0.64 11.09 9.11
CA LEU A 125 0.97 12.50 8.86
C LEU A 125 1.74 13.15 10.02
N GLN A 126 1.65 12.61 11.22
CA GLN A 126 2.41 13.07 12.39
C GLN A 126 3.78 12.36 12.52
N HIS A 127 4.02 11.32 11.75
CA HIS A 127 5.26 10.55 11.82
C HIS A 127 6.49 11.42 11.47
N ILE A 128 7.60 11.19 12.17
CA ILE A 128 8.83 11.99 12.04
C ILE A 128 9.39 11.99 10.60
N PHE A 129 9.17 10.93 9.83
CA PHE A 129 9.53 10.88 8.41
C PHE A 129 8.87 11.98 7.57
N ILE A 130 7.64 12.38 7.93
CA ILE A 130 6.87 13.42 7.24
C ILE A 130 7.10 14.79 7.87
N THR A 131 7.15 14.87 9.21
CA THR A 131 7.18 16.15 9.93
C THR A 131 8.57 16.76 10.07
N LYS A 132 9.64 15.96 9.95
CA LYS A 132 11.03 16.44 10.01
C LYS A 132 11.31 17.34 8.81
N LYS A 133 11.29 18.65 9.02
CA LYS A 133 11.72 19.62 8.01
C LYS A 133 13.16 19.30 7.58
N LYS A 134 13.41 19.23 6.28
CA LYS A 134 14.78 19.24 5.76
C LYS A 134 15.45 20.53 6.24
N LYS A 135 16.60 20.37 6.92
CA LYS A 135 17.50 21.50 7.19
C LYS A 135 18.06 22.04 5.87
#